data_AF-H0JYP7-F1
#
_entry.id   AF-H0JYP7-F1
#
_cell.length_a   1.000
_cell.length_b   1.000
_cell.length_c   1.000
_cell.angle_alpha   90.00
_cell.angle_beta   90.00
_cell.angle_gamma   90.00
#
_symmetry.space_group_name_H-M   'P 1'
#
loop_
_entity.id
_entity.type
_entity.pdbx_description
1 polymer ?
#
loop_
_entity_poly.entity_id
_entity_poly.type
_entity_poly.pdbx_seq_one_letter_code
_entity_poly.pdbx_strand_id
1 'polypeptide(L)'
;MIDEILQICNVMLDEFETAARTASRLTAVHGFGDFDSAQQLAAGYRRKASGTPESAVERIEQFSEALKQLRDAFATGGEAFFDTESDWARQLAATNPDSGAGNGHRSAQ
;
A
#
# COMPACT_ATOMS: atom_id res chain seq x y z
N MET A 1 -0.42 -13.65 -2.93
CA MET A 1 0.70 -12.81 -2.45
C MET A 1 0.52 -11.36 -2.89
N ILE A 2 0.37 -11.06 -4.19
CA ILE A 2 0.04 -9.69 -4.64
C ILE A 2 -1.25 -9.16 -4.02
N ASP A 3 -2.31 -9.96 -3.98
CA ASP A 3 -3.58 -9.56 -3.34
C ASP A 3 -3.42 -9.13 -1.88
N GLU A 4 -2.53 -9.78 -1.14
CA GLU A 4 -2.24 -9.45 0.25
C GLU A 4 -1.49 -8.11 0.36
N ILE A 5 -0.53 -7.86 -0.54
CA ILE A 5 0.18 -6.58 -0.63
C ILE A 5 -0.78 -5.45 -1.01
N LEU A 6 -1.66 -5.68 -2.00
CA LEU A 6 -2.67 -4.72 -2.41
C LEU A 6 -3.66 -4.44 -1.27
N GLN A 7 -4.05 -5.48 -0.52
CA GLN A 7 -4.90 -5.33 0.64
C GLN A 7 -4.23 -4.50 1.74
N ILE A 8 -2.96 -4.75 2.04
CA ILE A 8 -2.18 -3.96 3.01
C ILE A 8 -2.11 -2.49 2.56
N CYS A 9 -1.86 -2.22 1.28
CA CYS A 9 -1.85 -0.87 0.74
C CYS A 9 -3.20 -0.18 0.93
N ASN A 10 -4.32 -0.87 0.66
CA ASN A 10 -5.66 -0.31 0.83
C ASN A 10 -5.98 -0.01 2.29
N VAL A 11 -5.60 -0.90 3.23
CA VAL A 11 -5.76 -0.65 4.67
C VAL A 11 -4.96 0.59 5.09
N MET A 12 -3.70 0.69 4.70
CA MET A 12 -2.87 1.86 5.04
C MET A 12 -3.40 3.17 4.43
N LEU A 13 -4.00 3.11 3.24
CA LEU A 13 -4.65 4.29 2.64
C LEU A 13 -5.86 4.77 3.45
N ASP A 14 -6.67 3.86 3.98
CA ASP A 14 -7.81 4.22 4.87
C ASP A 14 -7.33 4.81 6.21
N GLU A 15 -6.24 4.26 6.76
CA GLU A 15 -5.59 4.82 7.95
C GLU A 15 -5.06 6.24 7.69
N PHE A 16 -4.47 6.49 6.52
CA PHE A 16 -4.03 7.84 6.14
C PHE A 16 -5.21 8.80 5.95
N GLU A 17 -6.33 8.35 5.37
CA GLU A 17 -7.53 9.18 5.28
C GLU A 17 -8.05 9.56 6.67
N THR A 18 -8.08 8.61 7.60
CA THR A 18 -8.45 8.84 9.00
C THR A 18 -7.49 9.80 9.70
N ALA A 19 -6.18 9.65 9.47
CA ALA A 19 -5.16 10.54 9.99
C ALA A 19 -5.32 11.97 9.44
N ALA A 20 -5.60 12.13 8.15
CA ALA A 20 -5.83 13.43 7.52
C ALA A 20 -7.06 14.13 8.11
N ARG A 21 -8.17 13.40 8.31
CA ARG A 21 -9.36 13.91 9.01
C ARG A 21 -9.07 14.31 10.45
N THR A 22 -8.18 13.60 11.13
CA THR A 22 -7.76 13.95 12.50
C THR A 22 -6.88 15.19 12.51
N ALA A 23 -5.92 15.28 11.59
CA ALA A 23 -5.04 16.44 11.43
C ALA A 23 -5.82 17.71 11.07
N SER A 24 -6.83 17.62 10.22
CA SER A 24 -7.64 18.78 9.83
C SER A 24 -8.41 19.38 11.02
N ARG A 25 -8.73 18.60 12.05
CA ARG A 25 -9.36 19.10 13.29
C ARG A 25 -8.47 20.05 14.09
N LEU A 26 -7.14 20.05 13.86
CA LEU A 26 -6.25 21.05 14.45
C LEU A 26 -6.57 22.48 13.99
N THR A 27 -7.32 22.65 12.90
CA THR A 27 -7.82 23.95 12.46
C THR A 27 -9.03 24.43 13.28
N ALA A 28 -9.70 23.53 14.01
CA ALA A 28 -10.88 23.80 14.83
C ALA A 28 -10.49 24.42 16.20
N VAL A 29 -9.81 25.57 16.17
CA VAL A 29 -9.28 26.29 17.34
C VAL A 29 -10.32 27.17 18.05
N HIS A 30 -11.60 26.83 17.93
CA HIS A 30 -12.66 27.54 18.62
C HIS A 30 -12.53 27.32 20.14
N GLY A 31 -12.82 28.37 20.92
CA GLY A 31 -12.77 28.30 22.38
C GLY A 31 -11.40 28.58 23.02
N PHE A 32 -10.39 28.97 22.25
CA PHE A 32 -9.09 29.38 22.82
C PHE A 32 -9.18 30.73 23.54
N GLY A 33 -10.11 31.60 23.14
CA GLY A 33 -10.31 32.94 23.70
C GLY A 33 -9.55 34.05 22.98
N ASP A 34 -9.70 35.28 23.46
CA ASP A 34 -9.25 36.50 22.78
C ASP A 34 -7.92 37.07 23.30
N PHE A 35 -7.31 36.44 24.30
CA PHE A 35 -5.97 36.82 24.74
C PHE A 35 -4.95 36.63 23.62
N ASP A 36 -3.93 37.50 23.56
CA ASP A 36 -2.88 37.42 22.53
C ASP A 36 -2.18 36.05 22.50
N SER A 37 -1.96 35.46 23.68
CA SER A 37 -1.38 34.10 23.80
C SER A 37 -2.29 33.02 23.22
N ALA A 38 -3.61 33.15 23.40
CA ALA A 38 -4.59 32.24 22.83
C ALA A 38 -4.62 32.34 21.30
N GLN A 39 -4.56 33.55 20.75
CA GLN A 39 -4.51 33.78 19.30
C GLN A 39 -3.21 33.24 18.69
N GLN A 40 -2.07 33.41 19.37
CA GLN A 40 -0.79 32.83 18.94
C GLN A 40 -0.83 31.29 18.95
N LEU A 41 -1.43 30.69 19.98
CA LEU A 41 -1.62 29.24 20.05
C LEU A 41 -2.51 28.74 18.90
N ALA A 42 -3.64 29.40 18.67
CA ALA A 42 -4.56 29.11 17.57
C ALA A 42 -3.86 29.18 16.21
N ALA A 43 -3.06 30.22 15.97
CA ALA A 43 -2.25 30.34 14.77
C ALA A 43 -1.20 29.23 14.64
N GLY A 44 -0.57 28.82 15.74
CA GLY A 44 0.37 27.71 15.78
C GLY A 44 -0.28 26.37 15.41
N TYR A 45 -1.46 26.09 15.95
CA TYR A 45 -2.24 24.89 15.59
C TYR A 45 -2.62 24.88 14.11
N ARG A 46 -3.13 25.98 13.56
CA ARG A 46 -3.45 26.10 12.13
C ARG A 46 -2.23 25.83 11.24
N ARG A 47 -1.07 26.42 11.56
CA ARG A 47 0.17 26.19 10.80
C ARG A 47 0.66 24.75 10.88
N LYS A 48 0.50 24.07 12.01
CA LYS A 48 0.85 22.65 12.15
C LYS A 48 -0.13 21.74 11.40
N ALA A 49 -1.39 22.15 11.32
CA ALA A 49 -2.44 21.41 10.63
C ALA A 49 -2.23 21.41 9.11
N SER A 50 -2.10 22.61 8.53
CA SER A 50 -2.13 22.82 7.08
C SER A 50 -1.42 24.11 6.65
N GLY A 51 -1.14 24.22 5.35
CA GLY A 51 -0.67 25.44 4.69
C GLY A 51 0.82 25.45 4.35
N THR A 52 1.58 24.40 4.70
CA THR A 52 2.96 24.22 4.24
C THR A 52 3.22 22.77 3.81
N PRO A 53 4.28 22.48 3.04
CA PRO A 53 4.60 21.10 2.70
C PRO A 53 4.88 20.20 3.91
N GLU A 54 5.25 20.76 5.06
CA GLU A 54 5.60 20.05 6.30
C GLU A 54 4.43 19.92 7.28
N SER A 55 3.30 20.60 7.03
CA SER A 55 2.13 20.47 7.88
C SER A 55 1.49 19.09 7.74
N ALA A 56 0.75 18.70 8.78
CA ALA A 56 0.31 17.33 8.98
C ALA A 56 -0.57 16.84 7.82
N VAL A 57 -1.51 17.64 7.34
CA VAL A 57 -2.40 17.27 6.23
C VAL A 57 -1.58 17.01 4.95
N GLU A 58 -0.72 17.94 4.56
CA GLU A 58 0.08 17.86 3.34
C GLU A 58 1.10 16.71 3.40
N ARG A 59 1.67 16.43 4.58
CA ARG A 59 2.52 15.25 4.77
C ARG A 59 1.77 13.95 4.54
N ILE A 60 0.59 13.82 5.13
CA ILE A 60 -0.24 12.63 5.01
C ILE A 60 -0.68 12.43 3.56
N GLU A 61 -1.08 13.50 2.88
CA GLU A 61 -1.44 13.46 1.46
C GLU A 61 -0.26 12.99 0.60
N GLN A 62 0.94 13.51 0.83
CA GLN A 62 2.11 13.09 0.06
C GLN A 62 2.50 11.63 0.28
N PHE A 63 2.40 11.13 1.52
CA PHE A 63 2.58 9.71 1.78
C PHE A 63 1.46 8.86 1.17
N SER A 64 0.22 9.36 1.15
CA SER A 64 -0.90 8.70 0.49
C SER A 64 -0.66 8.57 -1.01
N GLU A 65 -0.17 9.63 -1.68
CA GLU A 65 0.17 9.59 -3.10
C GLU A 65 1.32 8.62 -3.39
N ALA A 66 2.38 8.62 -2.57
CA ALA A 66 3.47 7.66 -2.71
C ALA A 66 2.97 6.21 -2.55
N LEU A 67 2.07 5.97 -1.60
CA LEU A 67 1.51 4.64 -1.37
C LEU A 67 0.55 4.20 -2.48
N LYS A 68 -0.23 5.11 -3.07
CA LYS A 68 -1.03 4.83 -4.27
C LYS A 68 -0.14 4.40 -5.42
N GLN A 69 0.95 5.13 -5.68
CA GLN A 69 1.90 4.77 -6.73
C GLN A 69 2.53 3.39 -6.48
N LEU A 70 2.88 3.07 -5.23
CA LEU A 70 3.40 1.76 -4.86
C LEU A 70 2.37 0.65 -5.12
N ARG A 71 1.13 0.85 -4.68
CA ARG A 71 0.03 -0.11 -4.90
C ARG A 71 -0.20 -0.35 -6.40
N ASP A 72 -0.26 0.72 -7.18
CA ASP A 72 -0.55 0.66 -8.61
C ASP A 72 0.60 -0.02 -9.38
N ALA A 73 1.85 0.17 -8.92
CA ALA A 73 3.01 -0.56 -9.43
C ALA A 73 2.93 -2.07 -9.12
N PHE A 74 2.50 -2.45 -7.92
CA PHE A 74 2.27 -3.87 -7.59
C PHE A 74 1.11 -4.49 -8.37
N ALA A 75 0.02 -3.75 -8.59
CA ALA A 75 -1.10 -4.23 -9.38
C ALA A 75 -0.67 -4.47 -10.84
N THR A 76 0.02 -3.50 -11.44
CA THR A 76 0.41 -3.56 -12.85
C THR A 76 1.58 -4.51 -13.11
N GLY A 77 2.61 -4.45 -12.26
CA GLY A 77 3.85 -5.21 -12.45
C GLY A 77 3.83 -6.59 -11.79
N GLY A 78 3.07 -6.75 -10.71
CA GLY A 78 2.96 -8.01 -9.98
C GLY A 78 2.26 -9.08 -10.80
N GLU A 79 1.08 -8.78 -11.35
CA GLU A 79 0.33 -9.75 -12.19
C GLU A 79 1.18 -10.24 -13.37
N ALA A 80 1.77 -9.32 -14.14
CA ALA A 80 2.60 -9.68 -15.29
C ALA A 80 3.82 -10.55 -14.93
N PHE A 81 4.46 -10.27 -13.78
CA PHE A 81 5.57 -11.07 -13.29
C PHE A 81 5.13 -12.49 -12.87
N PHE A 82 4.03 -12.60 -12.12
CA PHE A 82 3.51 -13.89 -11.64
C PHE A 82 2.92 -14.75 -12.76
N ASP A 83 2.28 -14.14 -13.77
CA ASP A 83 1.81 -14.85 -14.95
C ASP A 83 2.99 -15.46 -15.72
N THR A 84 4.06 -14.68 -15.89
CA THR A 84 5.29 -15.14 -16.55
C THR A 84 5.94 -16.29 -15.76
N GLU A 85 6.09 -16.16 -14.44
CA GLU A 85 6.61 -17.22 -13.57
C GLU A 85 5.75 -18.49 -13.63
N SER A 86 4.42 -18.34 -13.59
CA SER A 86 3.48 -19.47 -13.65
C SER A 86 3.52 -20.19 -14.99
N ASP A 87 3.67 -19.45 -16.09
CA ASP A 87 3.84 -20.01 -17.43
C ASP A 87 5.17 -20.75 -17.57
N TRP A 88 6.25 -20.20 -17.02
CA TRP A 88 7.56 -20.86 -16.97
C TRP A 88 7.51 -22.14 -16.12
N ALA A 89 6.88 -22.10 -14.95
CA ALA A 89 6.70 -23.26 -14.09
C ALA A 89 5.89 -24.37 -14.79
N ARG A 90 4.82 -24.01 -15.53
CA ARG A 90 4.03 -24.95 -16.34
C ARG A 90 4.85 -25.56 -17.48
N GLN A 91 5.63 -24.76 -18.20
CA GLN A 91 6.50 -25.26 -19.27
C GLN A 91 7.59 -26.19 -18.71
N LEU A 92 8.19 -25.85 -17.58
CA LEU A 92 9.19 -26.68 -16.92
C LEU A 92 8.61 -28.02 -16.45
N ALA A 93 7.41 -28.01 -15.87
CA ALA A 93 6.70 -29.22 -15.47
C ALA A 93 6.35 -30.12 -16.68
N ALA A 94 5.94 -29.52 -17.80
CA ALA A 94 5.62 -30.25 -19.04
C ALA A 94 6.85 -30.87 -19.72
N THR A 95 8.04 -30.32 -19.47
CA THR A 95 9.31 -30.80 -20.06
C THR A 95 10.00 -31.85 -19.18
N ASN A 96 9.48 -32.13 -17.99
CA ASN A 96 10.02 -33.14 -17.09
C ASN A 96 9.55 -34.56 -17.52
N PRO A 97 10.41 -35.45 -18.06
CA PRO A 97 9.96 -36.65 -18.77
C PRO A 97 9.52 -37.85 -17.91
N ASP A 98 9.53 -37.76 -16.58
CA ASP A 98 9.46 -38.96 -15.72
C ASP A 98 8.07 -39.40 -15.21
N SER A 99 6.97 -38.94 -15.82
CA SER A 99 5.61 -39.39 -15.41
C SER A 99 5.01 -40.52 -16.24
N GLY A 100 5.81 -41.20 -17.08
CA GLY A 100 5.29 -42.18 -18.06
C GLY A 100 6.17 -43.40 -18.29
N ALA A 101 6.63 -44.09 -17.25
CA ALA A 101 7.20 -45.44 -17.39
C ALA A 101 6.48 -46.44 -16.46
N GLY A 102 5.18 -46.62 -16.72
CA GLY A 102 4.44 -47.78 -16.27
C GLY A 102 4.61 -48.95 -17.24
N ASN A 103 4.94 -50.11 -16.67
CA ASN A 103 4.82 -51.48 -17.19
C ASN A 103 5.84 -52.03 -18.20
N GLY A 104 6.51 -53.10 -17.74
CA GLY A 104 6.38 -54.39 -18.41
C GLY A 104 7.68 -55.07 -18.82
N HIS A 105 8.35 -55.77 -17.91
CA HIS A 105 9.12 -56.94 -18.31
C HIS A 105 8.88 -58.12 -17.36
N ARG A 106 8.03 -59.03 -17.83
CA ARG A 106 7.86 -60.41 -17.35
C ARG A 106 9.12 -61.21 -17.67
N SER A 107 9.59 -61.94 -16.64
CA SER A 107 10.07 -63.33 -16.62
C SER A 107 11.06 -63.89 -17.66
N ALA A 108 11.96 -64.72 -17.10
CA ALA A 108 12.76 -65.81 -17.68
C ALA A 108 14.00 -65.35 -18.47
N GLN A 109 15.18 -65.96 -18.30
CA GLN A 109 15.51 -67.35 -17.96
C GLN A 109 16.92 -67.43 -17.36
#